data_AF-A0A2N4XHY1-F1
#
_entry.id   AF-A0A2N4XHY1-F1
#
_cell.length_a   1.000
_cell.length_b   1.000
_cell.length_c   1.000
_cell.angle_alpha   90.00
_cell.angle_beta   90.00
_cell.angle_gamma   90.00
#
_symmetry.space_group_name_H-M   'P 1'
#
loop_
_entity.id
_entity.type
_entity.pdbx_description
1 polymer ?
#
loop_
_entity_poly.entity_id
_entity_poly.type
_entity_poly.pdbx_seq_one_letter_code
_entity_poly.pdbx_strand_id
1 'polypeptide(L)' 'MTKEELTIWFEKKIAEELGKKQNEVSLAIPIEQYHLDSISLVSLSQDLEDFVGFYIEPTIFSEFETINEIIEWILSRQKS' A
#
# COMPACT_ATOMS: atom_id res chain seq x y z
N MET A 1 1.23 -5.66 14.20
CA MET A 1 1.55 -4.61 13.23
C MET A 1 0.77 -3.36 13.60
N THR A 2 1.38 -2.20 13.44
CA THR A 2 0.87 -0.89 13.81
C THR A 2 0.61 -0.05 12.55
N LYS A 3 -0.16 1.03 12.70
CA LYS A 3 -0.38 1.98 11.62
C LYS A 3 0.94 2.54 11.08
N GLU A 4 1.86 2.86 11.98
CA GLU A 4 3.16 3.45 11.64
C GLU A 4 4.06 2.48 10.85
N GLU A 5 4.06 1.19 11.22
CA GLU A 5 4.78 0.16 10.46
C GLU A 5 4.25 0.02 9.03
N LEU A 6 2.92 0.04 8.83
CA LEU A 6 2.30 0.00 7.51
C LEU A 6 2.56 1.28 6.70
N THR A 7 2.47 2.45 7.34
CA THR A 7 2.78 3.74 6.71
C THR A 7 4.20 3.73 6.16
N ILE A 8 5.19 3.37 7.00
CA ILE A 8 6.60 3.32 6.58
C ILE A 8 6.79 2.32 5.44
N TRP A 9 6.14 1.16 5.51
CA TRP A 9 6.23 0.14 4.47
C TRP A 9 5.71 0.64 3.12
N PHE A 10 4.52 1.25 3.10
CA PHE A 10 3.91 1.77 1.86
C PHE A 10 4.71 2.92 1.28
N GLU A 11 5.12 3.89 2.11
CA GLU A 11 5.93 5.00 1.65
C GLU A 11 7.24 4.51 1.02
N LYS A 12 7.89 3.51 1.63
CA LYS A 12 9.11 2.93 1.10
C LYS A 12 8.85 2.26 -0.25
N LYS A 13 7.85 1.38 -0.34
CA LYS A 13 7.56 0.63 -1.57
C LYS A 13 7.16 1.53 -2.73
N ILE A 14 6.29 2.50 -2.48
CA ILE A 14 5.88 3.47 -3.50
C ILE A 14 7.05 4.38 -3.90
N ALA A 15 7.91 4.78 -2.95
CA ALA A 15 9.10 5.57 -3.27
C ALA A 15 10.09 4.79 -4.15
N GLU A 16 10.29 3.51 -3.88
CA GLU A 16 11.12 2.60 -4.69
C GLU A 16 10.59 2.51 -6.13
N GLU A 17 9.29 2.26 -6.31
CA GLU A 17 8.64 2.20 -7.63
C GLU A 17 8.74 3.52 -8.41
N LEU A 18 8.63 4.66 -7.72
CA LEU A 18 8.67 5.98 -8.35
C LEU A 18 10.08 6.56 -8.52
N GLY A 19 11.11 5.90 -7.98
CA GLY A 19 12.47 6.44 -7.91
C GLY A 19 12.56 7.74 -7.09
N LYS A 20 11.71 7.90 -6.07
CA LYS A 20 11.62 9.08 -5.19
C LYS A 20 12.15 8.77 -3.79
N LYS A 21 12.22 9.79 -2.93
CA LYS A 21 12.48 9.59 -1.51
C LYS A 21 11.18 9.24 -0.77
N GLN A 22 11.29 8.44 0.30
CA GLN A 22 10.16 8.04 1.14
C GLN A 22 9.31 9.24 1.61
N ASN A 23 9.97 10.31 2.04
CA ASN A 23 9.31 11.52 2.55
C ASN A 23 8.66 12.40 1.45
N GLU A 24 8.78 12.02 0.19
CA GLU A 24 8.11 12.69 -0.94
C GLU A 24 6.82 11.96 -1.36
N VAL A 25 6.53 10.81 -0.76
CA VAL A 25 5.31 10.03 -0.99
C VAL A 25 4.22 10.47 -0.01
N SER A 26 2.99 10.61 -0.49
CA SER A 26 1.83 11.00 0.33
C SER A 26 0.76 9.90 0.30
N LEU A 27 0.48 9.26 1.43
CA LEU A 27 -0.52 8.18 1.46
C LEU A 27 -1.97 8.66 1.42
N ALA A 28 -2.19 9.99 1.35
CA ALA A 28 -3.50 10.63 1.35
C ALA A 28 -3.97 11.10 -0.03
N ILE A 29 -3.16 10.92 -1.08
CA ILE A 29 -3.58 11.22 -2.46
C ILE A 29 -4.19 9.97 -3.12
N PRO A 30 -5.03 10.14 -4.16
CA PRO A 30 -5.55 9.03 -4.92
C PRO A 30 -4.45 8.12 -5.48
N ILE A 31 -4.61 6.81 -5.34
CA ILE A 31 -3.62 5.80 -5.77
C ILE A 31 -3.30 5.95 -7.26
N GLU A 32 -4.30 6.27 -8.08
CA GLU A 32 -4.16 6.48 -9.53
C GLU A 32 -3.16 7.59 -9.89
N GLN A 33 -2.93 8.58 -9.01
CA GLN A 33 -1.96 9.66 -9.25
C GLN A 33 -0.52 9.18 -9.24
N TYR A 34 -0.25 8.00 -8.66
CA TYR A 34 1.06 7.38 -8.72
C TYR A 34 1.35 6.74 -10.07
N HIS A 35 0.35 6.58 -10.93
CA HIS A 35 0.48 5.98 -12.27
C HIS A 35 1.22 4.65 -12.26
N LEU A 36 1.04 3.86 -11.19
CA LEU A 36 1.56 2.49 -11.08
C LEU A 36 0.87 1.62 -12.12
N ASP A 37 1.65 0.82 -12.84
CA ASP A 37 1.08 -0.13 -13.78
C ASP A 37 0.54 -1.38 -13.06
N SER A 38 -0.22 -2.20 -13.80
CA SER A 38 -0.82 -3.41 -13.23
C SER A 38 0.22 -4.43 -12.74
N ILE A 39 1.44 -4.43 -13.28
CA ILE A 39 2.50 -5.35 -12.85
C ILE A 39 3.04 -4.87 -11.49
N SER A 40 3.31 -3.57 -11.34
CA SER A 40 3.69 -2.96 -10.07
C SER A 40 2.63 -3.19 -9.00
N LEU A 41 1.34 -3.05 -9.32
CA LEU A 41 0.25 -3.29 -8.35
C LEU A 41 0.16 -4.77 -7.92
N VAL A 42 0.31 -5.71 -8.85
CA VAL A 42 0.32 -7.14 -8.52
C VAL A 42 1.55 -7.49 -7.67
N SER A 43 2.72 -6.96 -8.00
CA SER A 43 3.94 -7.14 -7.21
C SER A 43 3.78 -6.53 -5.81
N LEU A 44 3.19 -5.34 -5.72
CA LEU A 44 2.94 -4.66 -4.46
C LEU A 44 1.97 -5.44 -3.57
N SER A 45 0.92 -6.05 -4.14
CA SER A 45 0.04 -6.94 -3.36
C SER A 45 0.78 -8.15 -2.82
N GLN A 46 1.64 -8.80 -3.62
CA GLN A 46 2.41 -9.97 -3.17
C GLN A 46 3.38 -9.61 -2.04
N ASP A 47 4.12 -8.51 -2.19
CA ASP A 47 5.01 -8.01 -1.14
C ASP A 47 4.22 -7.64 0.13
N LEU A 48 3.00 -7.11 -0.04
CA LEU A 48 2.13 -6.75 1.07
C LEU A 48 1.63 -8.00 1.79
N GLU A 49 1.24 -9.05 1.07
CA GLU A 49 0.85 -10.35 1.66
C GLU A 49 1.94 -10.90 2.58
N ASP A 50 3.18 -10.93 2.08
CA ASP A 50 4.34 -11.39 2.84
C ASP A 50 4.58 -10.52 4.09
N PHE A 51 4.32 -9.22 3.99
CA PHE A 51 4.49 -8.28 5.10
C PHE A 51 3.38 -8.40 6.16
N VAL A 52 2.13 -8.52 5.74
CA VAL A 52 0.97 -8.53 6.65
C VAL A 52 0.62 -9.93 7.15
N GLY A 53 1.08 -10.97 6.48
CA GLY A 53 0.89 -12.38 6.84
C GLY A 53 -0.48 -12.96 6.47
N PHE A 54 -1.21 -12.31 5.56
CA PHE A 54 -2.49 -12.80 5.06
C PHE A 54 -2.71 -12.36 3.60
N TYR A 55 -3.63 -13.05 2.91
CA TYR A 55 -3.92 -12.85 1.50
C TYR A 55 -4.48 -11.46 1.19
N ILE A 56 -3.97 -10.84 0.12
CA ILE A 56 -4.32 -9.49 -0.35
C ILE A 56 -4.58 -9.56 -1.86
N GLU A 57 -5.82 -9.32 -2.24
CA GLU A 57 -6.16 -9.22 -3.66
C GLU A 57 -5.61 -7.91 -4.26
N PRO A 58 -5.03 -7.92 -5.48
CA PRO A 58 -4.57 -6.69 -6.14
C PRO A 58 -5.70 -5.68 -6.40
N THR A 59 -6.96 -6.15 -6.42
CA THR A 59 -8.15 -5.32 -6.63
C THR A 59 -8.31 -4.24 -5.57
N ILE A 60 -7.73 -4.42 -4.36
CA ILE A 60 -7.81 -3.40 -3.30
C ILE A 60 -7.28 -2.03 -3.77
N PHE A 61 -6.31 -2.00 -4.69
CA PHE A 61 -5.74 -0.75 -5.21
C PHE A 61 -6.68 -0.01 -6.16
N SER A 62 -7.76 -0.65 -6.60
CA SER A 62 -8.86 -0.06 -7.37
C SER A 62 -10.14 0.10 -6.55
N GLU A 63 -10.29 -0.66 -5.47
CA GLU A 63 -11.45 -0.57 -4.56
C GLU A 63 -11.34 0.59 -3.57
N PHE A 64 -10.12 0.94 -3.16
CA PHE A 64 -9.84 2.06 -2.26
C PHE A 64 -9.28 3.26 -3.04
N GLU A 65 -9.64 4.47 -2.62
CA GLU A 65 -9.16 5.69 -3.27
C GLU A 65 -7.72 5.98 -2.84
N THR A 66 -7.39 5.79 -1.57
CA THR A 66 -6.08 6.16 -1.01
C THR A 66 -5.41 5.00 -0.25
N ILE A 67 -4.09 5.05 -0.15
CA ILE A 67 -3.32 4.07 0.64
C ILE A 67 -3.69 4.12 2.12
N ASN A 68 -4.03 5.30 2.66
CA ASN A 68 -4.51 5.42 4.03
C ASN A 68 -5.75 4.57 4.30
N GLU A 69 -6.68 4.48 3.35
CA GLU A 69 -7.86 3.62 3.49
C GLU A 69 -7.48 2.14 3.52
N ILE A 70 -6.53 1.73 2.68
CA ILE A 70 -5.97 0.37 2.70
C ILE A 70 -5.35 0.06 4.06
N ILE A 71 -4.57 0.99 4.63
CA ILE A 71 -3.96 0.82 5.96
C ILE A 71 -5.03 0.61 7.04
N GLU A 72 -6.07 1.46 7.06
CA GLU A 72 -7.17 1.32 8.02
C GLU A 72 -7.90 -0.03 7.85
N TRP A 73 -8.13 -0.45 6.61
CA TRP A 73 -8.72 -1.75 6.30
C TRP A 73 -7.86 -2.92 6.81
N ILE A 74 -6.55 -2.91 6.56
CA ILE A 74 -5.61 -3.94 7.07
C ILE A 74 -5.67 -4.01 8.60
N LEU A 75 -5.59 -2.86 9.27
CA LEU A 75 -5.63 -2.79 10.74
C LEU A 75 -6.96 -3.29 11.31
N SER A 76 -8.07 -3.06 10.60
CA SER A 76 -9.38 -3.58 11.00
C SER A 76 -9.46 -5.11 10.90
N ARG A 77 -8.82 -5.70 9.89
CA ARG A 77 -8.77 -7.16 9.68
C ARG A 77 -7.90 -7.88 10.71
N GLN A 78 -6.83 -7.23 11.19
CA GLN A 78 -5.96 -7.81 12.23
C GLN A 78 -6.61 -7.90 13.61
N LYS A 79 -7.68 -7.15 13.87
CA LYS A 79 -8.39 -7.14 15.15
C LYS A 79 -9.48 -8.21 15.27
N SER A 80 -9.70 -9.02 14.23
CA SER A 80 -10.57 -10.21 14.25
C SER A 80 -9.77 -11.48 14.45
#